data_AF-A0A528AXV5-F1
#
_entry.id   AF-A0A528AXV5-F1
#
_cell.length_a   1.000
_cell.length_b   1.000
_cell.length_c   1.000
_cell.angle_alpha   90.00
_cell.angle_beta   90.00
_cell.angle_gamma   90.00
#
_symmetry.space_group_name_H-M   'P 1'
#
loop_
_entity.id
_entity.type
_entity.pdbx_description
1 polymer ?
#
loop_
_entity_poly.entity_id
_entity_poly.type
_entity_poly.pdbx_seq_one_letter_code
_entity_poly.pdbx_strand_id
1 'polypeptide(L)'
;VGLELDPAQRSHFVDPAKSVLDKSDALRKSGQGECLDPNMALDNAAYDRAEIDKSLKTVEAVKGDEAKVIVAFIIAGNPHRLEWKLRKVGDGWKITDLLSVTGEWALSQYQCE
;
A
#
# COMPACT_ATOMS: atom_id res chain seq x y z
N VAL A 1 -9.14 -2.16 6.19
CA VAL A 1 -8.68 -2.38 4.81
C VAL A 1 -9.19 -1.22 3.97
N GLY A 2 -8.42 -0.75 2.97
CA GLY A 2 -8.80 0.41 2.14
C GLY A 2 -8.50 1.78 2.74
N LEU A 3 -7.71 1.87 3.82
CA LEU A 3 -7.32 3.16 4.40
C LEU A 3 -6.39 3.93 3.46
N GLU A 4 -5.60 3.23 2.66
CA GLU A 4 -4.76 3.78 1.60
C GLU A 4 -5.55 4.55 0.54
N LEU A 5 -6.81 4.16 0.30
CA LEU A 5 -7.71 4.79 -0.66
C LEU A 5 -8.54 5.92 -0.04
N ASP A 6 -8.62 6.03 1.28
CA ASP A 6 -9.34 7.12 1.95
C ASP A 6 -8.58 8.45 1.76
N PRO A 7 -9.17 9.47 1.11
CA PRO A 7 -8.55 10.77 0.92
C PRO A 7 -8.11 11.45 2.23
N ALA A 8 -8.78 11.17 3.35
CA ALA A 8 -8.40 11.72 4.65
C ALA A 8 -7.03 11.22 5.11
N GLN A 9 -6.58 10.06 4.61
CA GLN A 9 -5.29 9.45 4.92
C GLN A 9 -4.17 9.93 3.99
N ARG A 10 -4.45 10.82 3.01
CA ARG A 10 -3.48 11.22 1.99
C ARG A 10 -2.21 11.84 2.58
N SER A 11 -2.30 12.42 3.78
CA SER A 11 -1.14 12.97 4.49
C SER A 11 -0.09 11.93 4.90
N HIS A 12 -0.42 10.63 4.88
CA HIS A 12 0.52 9.54 5.14
C HIS A 12 1.39 9.19 3.92
N PHE A 13 1.06 9.70 2.74
CA PHE A 13 1.72 9.36 1.48
C PHE A 13 2.49 10.55 0.93
N VAL A 14 3.59 10.24 0.24
CA VAL A 14 4.36 11.18 -0.58
C VAL A 14 4.63 10.55 -1.94
N ASP A 15 5.18 11.31 -2.87
CA ASP A 15 5.46 10.81 -4.20
C ASP A 15 6.49 9.68 -4.18
N PRO A 16 6.37 8.70 -5.11
CA PRO A 16 5.39 8.63 -6.20
C PRO A 16 3.97 8.15 -5.84
N ALA A 17 3.77 7.41 -4.74
CA ALA A 17 2.46 6.82 -4.40
C ALA A 17 1.34 7.85 -4.26
N LYS A 18 1.63 9.00 -3.66
CA LYS A 18 0.65 10.08 -3.49
C LYS A 18 0.01 10.51 -4.81
N SER A 19 0.82 10.74 -5.84
CA SER A 19 0.32 11.14 -7.17
C SER A 19 -0.66 10.13 -7.77
N VAL A 20 -0.36 8.83 -7.68
CA VAL A 20 -1.26 7.77 -8.18
C VAL A 20 -2.60 7.79 -7.44
N LEU A 21 -2.55 7.89 -6.10
CA LEU A 21 -3.76 7.88 -5.29
C LEU A 21 -4.60 9.16 -5.51
N ASP A 22 -3.96 10.32 -5.69
CA ASP A 22 -4.66 11.57 -6.04
C ASP A 22 -5.37 11.46 -7.41
N LYS A 23 -4.75 10.79 -8.40
CA LYS A 23 -5.38 10.53 -9.70
C LYS A 23 -6.55 9.56 -9.58
N SER A 24 -6.39 8.48 -8.80
CA SER A 24 -7.50 7.55 -8.50
C SER A 24 -8.68 8.28 -7.86
N ASP A 25 -8.43 9.21 -6.93
CA ASP A 25 -9.48 10.03 -6.33
C ASP A 25 -10.18 10.94 -7.33
N ALA A 26 -9.43 11.53 -8.27
CA ALA A 26 -9.99 12.38 -9.31
C ALA A 26 -10.93 11.58 -10.24
N LEU A 27 -10.52 10.38 -10.65
CA LEU A 27 -11.34 9.47 -11.47
C LEU A 27 -12.64 9.05 -10.80
N ARG A 28 -12.57 8.70 -9.52
CA ARG A 28 -13.76 8.35 -8.74
C ARG A 28 -14.70 9.54 -8.62
N LYS A 29 -14.16 10.75 -8.38
CA LYS A 29 -14.96 11.99 -8.31
C LYS A 29 -15.58 12.38 -9.64
N SER A 30 -14.94 12.09 -10.76
CA SER A 30 -15.49 12.36 -12.10
C SER A 30 -16.53 11.33 -12.53
N GLY A 31 -16.66 10.20 -11.82
CA GLY A 31 -17.57 9.10 -12.16
C GLY A 31 -17.05 8.23 -13.32
N GLN A 32 -15.77 8.36 -13.69
CA GLN A 32 -15.16 7.59 -14.78
C GLN A 32 -14.74 6.18 -14.37
N GLY A 33 -14.75 5.87 -13.07
CA GLY A 33 -14.54 4.51 -12.55
C GLY A 33 -13.63 4.47 -11.32
N GLU A 34 -13.18 3.26 -11.01
CA GLU A 34 -12.23 2.95 -9.95
C GLU A 34 -10.93 2.41 -10.57
N CYS A 35 -9.77 2.87 -10.10
CA CYS A 35 -8.46 2.48 -10.63
C CYS A 35 -7.77 1.41 -9.77
N LEU A 36 -8.00 1.43 -8.46
CA LEU A 36 -7.21 0.72 -7.47
C LEU A 36 -8.06 -0.28 -6.69
N ASP A 37 -7.45 -1.39 -6.28
CA ASP A 37 -8.11 -2.39 -5.45
C ASP A 37 -8.21 -1.90 -3.99
N PRO A 38 -9.36 -2.05 -3.31
CA PRO A 38 -9.52 -1.64 -1.92
C PRO A 38 -8.68 -2.46 -0.92
N ASN A 39 -8.14 -3.60 -1.33
CA ASN A 39 -7.31 -4.50 -0.55
C ASN A 39 -5.83 -4.46 -0.98
N MET A 40 -5.35 -3.37 -1.58
CA MET A 40 -3.93 -3.24 -1.97
C MET A 40 -2.97 -3.47 -0.81
N ALA A 41 -3.31 -2.99 0.40
CA ALA A 41 -2.52 -3.25 1.61
C ALA A 41 -2.46 -4.75 2.00
N LEU A 42 -3.30 -5.59 1.39
CA LEU A 42 -3.37 -7.05 1.53
C LEU A 42 -2.98 -7.77 0.25
N ASP A 43 -2.21 -7.14 -0.65
CA ASP A 43 -1.83 -7.75 -1.94
C ASP A 43 -3.06 -8.17 -2.77
N ASN A 44 -4.10 -7.34 -2.73
CA ASN A 44 -5.41 -7.54 -3.39
C ASN A 44 -6.16 -8.81 -2.92
N ALA A 45 -5.68 -9.46 -1.85
CA ALA A 45 -6.32 -10.63 -1.28
C ALA A 45 -7.59 -10.25 -0.51
N ALA A 46 -8.53 -11.20 -0.44
CA ALA A 46 -9.72 -11.06 0.39
C ALA A 46 -9.32 -10.97 1.88
N TYR A 47 -9.92 -10.03 2.60
CA TYR A 47 -9.62 -9.85 4.01
C TYR A 47 -10.15 -11.02 4.86
N ASP A 48 -9.23 -11.75 5.49
CA ASP A 48 -9.51 -12.67 6.58
C ASP A 48 -8.60 -12.34 7.78
N ARG A 49 -9.18 -11.70 8.80
CA ARG A 49 -8.45 -11.31 9.99
C ARG A 49 -7.83 -12.51 10.71
N ALA A 50 -8.56 -13.62 10.80
CA ALA A 50 -8.11 -14.76 11.59
C ALA A 50 -6.92 -15.46 10.93
N GLU A 51 -6.86 -15.50 9.60
CA GLU A 51 -5.72 -16.04 8.88
C GLU A 51 -4.51 -15.09 8.86
N ILE A 52 -4.76 -13.79 8.69
CA ILE A 52 -3.72 -12.77 8.80
C ILE A 52 -3.09 -12.81 10.20
N ASP A 53 -3.88 -12.74 11.27
CA ASP A 53 -3.38 -12.71 12.65
C ASP A 53 -2.56 -13.96 13.01
N LYS A 54 -2.85 -15.12 12.39
CA LYS A 54 -2.11 -16.38 12.62
C LYS A 54 -0.75 -16.44 11.91
N SER A 55 -0.56 -15.68 10.84
CA SER A 55 0.57 -15.84 9.92
C SER A 55 1.40 -14.57 9.72
N LEU A 56 0.90 -13.43 10.19
CA LEU A 56 1.50 -12.12 10.01
C LEU A 56 2.93 -12.08 10.57
N LYS A 57 3.85 -11.64 9.72
CA LYS A 57 5.23 -11.34 10.06
C LYS A 57 5.60 -9.98 9.51
N THR A 58 6.30 -9.19 10.32
CA THR A 58 6.83 -7.89 9.93
C THR A 58 8.33 -7.83 10.16
N VAL A 59 9.06 -7.21 9.24
CA VAL A 59 10.48 -6.91 9.39
C VAL A 59 10.70 -5.48 8.95
N GLU A 60 11.33 -4.69 9.80
CA GLU A 60 11.65 -3.29 9.51
C GLU A 60 13.16 -3.08 9.35
N ALA A 61 13.51 -2.14 8.48
CA ALA A 61 14.87 -1.68 8.27
C ALA A 61 14.88 -0.16 8.08
N VAL A 62 15.70 0.54 8.85
CA VAL A 62 15.86 2.01 8.78
C VAL A 62 17.28 2.35 8.35
N LYS A 63 17.42 3.24 7.38
CA LYS A 63 18.70 3.76 6.89
C LYS A 63 18.60 5.26 6.64
N GLY A 64 19.03 6.06 7.62
CA GLY A 64 18.92 7.52 7.55
C GLY A 64 17.46 7.94 7.44
N ASP A 65 17.13 8.66 6.37
CA ASP A 65 15.78 9.16 6.07
C ASP A 65 14.95 8.19 5.20
N GLU A 66 15.42 6.97 5.00
CA GLU A 66 14.67 5.91 4.32
C GLU A 66 14.37 4.76 5.28
N ALA A 67 13.20 4.16 5.13
CA ALA A 67 12.84 2.96 5.85
C ALA A 67 12.06 2.00 4.95
N LYS A 68 12.11 0.73 5.30
CA LYS A 68 11.35 -0.33 4.65
C LYS A 68 10.66 -1.18 5.71
N VAL A 69 9.42 -1.53 5.45
CA VAL A 69 8.68 -2.52 6.23
C VAL A 69 8.27 -3.64 5.30
N ILE A 70 8.79 -4.84 5.54
CA ILE A 70 8.35 -6.06 4.86
C ILE A 70 7.21 -6.65 5.67
N VAL A 71 6.08 -6.87 5.03
CA VAL A 71 4.90 -7.51 5.60
C VAL A 71 4.68 -8.83 4.86
N ALA A 72 4.51 -9.93 5.60
CA ALA A 72 4.20 -11.23 5.03
C ALA A 72 3.09 -11.92 5.81
N PHE A 73 2.16 -12.57 5.12
CA PHE A 73 1.04 -13.31 5.70
C PHE A 73 0.56 -14.37 4.71
N ILE A 74 -0.37 -15.22 5.13
CA ILE A 74 -0.98 -16.28 4.32
C ILE A 74 -2.49 -16.12 4.35
N ILE A 75 -3.14 -16.16 3.18
CA ILE A 75 -4.60 -16.17 3.04
C ILE A 75 -5.02 -17.29 2.07
N ALA A 76 -5.96 -18.12 2.48
CA ALA A 76 -6.43 -19.30 1.74
C ALA A 76 -5.28 -20.23 1.29
N GLY A 77 -4.23 -20.33 2.11
CA GLY A 77 -3.02 -21.10 1.79
C GLY A 77 -2.02 -20.41 0.86
N ASN A 78 -2.32 -19.22 0.34
CA ASN A 78 -1.44 -18.46 -0.54
C ASN A 78 -0.57 -17.49 0.25
N PRO A 79 0.76 -17.51 0.08
CA PRO A 79 1.63 -16.53 0.72
C PRO A 79 1.53 -15.18 0.01
N HIS A 80 1.51 -14.11 0.81
CA HIS A 80 1.57 -12.74 0.35
C HIS A 80 2.77 -12.05 0.98
N ARG A 81 3.46 -11.22 0.21
CA ARG A 81 4.60 -10.44 0.68
C ARG A 81 4.58 -9.05 0.07
N LEU A 82 4.49 -8.04 0.93
CA LEU A 82 4.53 -6.64 0.57
C LEU A 82 5.80 -5.97 1.13
N GLU A 83 6.34 -5.02 0.38
CA GLU A 83 7.34 -4.05 0.83
C GLU A 83 6.71 -2.67 0.87
N TRP A 84 6.65 -2.07 2.05
CA TRP A 84 6.26 -0.69 2.23
C TRP A 84 7.53 0.14 2.25
N LYS A 85 7.67 1.06 1.31
CA LYS A 85 8.79 2.01 1.27
C LYS A 85 8.37 3.29 1.96
N LEU A 86 9.23 3.80 2.83
CA LEU A 86 8.98 5.01 3.58
C LEU A 86 10.16 5.97 3.45
N ARG A 87 9.86 7.26 3.51
CA ARG A 87 10.88 8.30 3.74
C ARG A 87 10.50 9.18 4.91
N LYS A 88 11.48 9.75 5.58
CA LYS A 88 11.29 10.75 6.61
C LYS A 88 10.99 12.11 5.96
N VAL A 89 9.90 12.75 6.36
CA VAL A 89 9.49 14.09 5.93
C VAL A 89 9.09 14.90 7.16
N GLY A 90 9.88 15.91 7.49
CA GLY A 90 9.81 16.56 8.79
C GLY A 90 10.07 15.54 9.91
N ASP A 91 9.16 15.48 10.87
CA ASP A 91 9.27 14.58 12.02
C ASP A 91 8.55 13.23 11.83
N GLY A 92 7.98 12.97 10.64
CA GLY A 92 7.17 11.78 10.38
C GLY A 92 7.69 10.91 9.23
N TRP A 93 7.45 9.60 9.33
CA TRP A 93 7.60 8.68 8.21
C TRP A 93 6.39 8.76 7.29
N LYS A 94 6.63 8.81 5.98
CA LYS A 94 5.62 8.85 4.93
C LYS A 94 5.85 7.73 3.94
N ILE A 95 4.77 7.11 3.48
CA ILE A 95 4.80 6.02 2.50
C ILE A 95 5.12 6.63 1.14
N THR A 96 6.22 6.19 0.54
CA THR A 96 6.61 6.55 -0.83
C THR A 96 6.08 5.55 -1.86
N ASP A 97 5.93 4.28 -1.46
CA ASP A 97 5.41 3.22 -2.33
C ASP A 97 4.93 1.99 -1.56
N LEU A 98 4.04 1.22 -2.19
CA LEU A 98 3.63 -0.13 -1.77
C LEU A 98 3.99 -1.08 -2.91
N LEU A 99 4.86 -2.05 -2.63
CA LEU A 99 5.25 -3.09 -3.58
C LEU A 99 4.69 -4.43 -3.14
N SER A 100 4.03 -5.14 -4.03
CA SER A 100 3.82 -6.56 -3.87
C SER A 100 4.95 -7.34 -4.52
N VAL A 101 5.64 -8.13 -3.71
CA VAL A 101 6.68 -9.05 -4.17
C VAL A 101 6.05 -10.31 -4.77
N THR A 102 4.92 -10.76 -4.20
CA THR A 102 4.20 -11.97 -4.63
C THR A 102 3.33 -11.73 -5.85
N GLY A 103 2.67 -10.57 -5.92
CA GLY A 103 1.82 -10.15 -7.03
C GLY A 103 2.53 -9.35 -8.12
N GLU A 104 3.84 -9.09 -7.96
CA GLU A 104 4.69 -8.38 -8.93
C GLU A 104 4.13 -7.03 -9.40
N TRP A 105 3.61 -6.23 -8.47
CA TRP A 105 3.08 -4.90 -8.76
C TRP A 105 3.61 -3.85 -7.78
N ALA A 106 3.60 -2.59 -8.19
CA ALA A 106 3.93 -1.45 -7.33
C ALA A 106 2.86 -0.36 -7.50
N LEU A 107 2.39 0.22 -6.39
CA LEU A 107 1.39 1.30 -6.43
C LEU A 107 1.87 2.45 -7.32
N SER A 108 3.15 2.81 -7.22
CA SER A 108 3.77 3.84 -8.06
C SER A 108 3.72 3.60 -9.57
N GLN A 109 3.43 2.37 -10.03
CA GLN A 109 3.38 2.00 -11.45
C GLN A 109 1.96 2.02 -12.03
N TYR A 110 0.93 2.18 -11.21
CA TYR A 110 -0.45 2.27 -11.72
C TYR A 110 -0.66 3.54 -12.54
N GLN A 111 -1.34 3.39 -13.67
CA GLN A 111 -1.73 4.48 -14.55
C GLN A 111 -3.22 4.76 -14.37
N CYS A 112 -3.55 5.56 -13.36
CA CYS A 112 -4.90 6.06 -13.16
C CYS A 112 -5.11 7.30 -14.04
N GLU A 113 -5.85 7.16 -15.15
CA GLU A 113 -6.18 8.21 -16.13
C GLU A 113 -7.65 8.20 -16.54
#